data_AF-A0A0S4L5P4-F1
#
_entry.id   AF-A0A0S4L5P4-F1
#
_cell.length_a   1.000
_cell.length_b   1.000
_cell.length_c   1.000
_cell.angle_alpha   90.00
_cell.angle_beta   90.00
_cell.angle_gamma   90.00
#
_symmetry.space_group_name_H-M   'P 1'
#
loop_
_entity.id
_entity.type
_entity.pdbx_description
1 polymer ?
#
loop_
_entity_poly.entity_id
_entity_poly.type
_entity_poly.pdbx_seq_one_letter_code
_entity_poly.pdbx_strand_id
1 'polypeptide(L)'
;MGAFAVCRTPATEVDNVFLIFYPLLFSLACGILADSTHNSDRAIIGSVLAWVVLLTGPFDAVENYALLDMVEHSASERMAKIAGAFAGTKYLLLAVALVYILAEAALQSFEQRP
;
A
#
# COMPACT_ATOMS: atom_id res chain seq x y z
N MET A 1 33.09 15.57 -7.17
CA MET A 1 31.77 16.22 -7.29
C MET A 1 31.25 15.94 -8.69
N GLY A 2 30.36 14.95 -8.87
CA GLY A 2 29.93 14.54 -10.22
C GLY A 2 29.09 13.26 -10.29
N ALA A 3 28.92 12.53 -9.20
CA ALA A 3 28.12 11.29 -9.16
C ALA A 3 26.64 11.52 -8.79
N PHE A 4 26.21 12.75 -8.53
CA PHE A 4 24.83 13.05 -8.10
C PHE A 4 23.80 13.09 -9.25
N ALA A 5 24.24 12.97 -10.51
CA ALA A 5 23.41 13.26 -11.68
C ALA A 5 23.03 12.05 -12.55
N VAL A 6 23.55 10.84 -12.28
CA VAL A 6 23.45 9.71 -13.22
C VAL A 6 22.26 8.77 -12.98
N CYS A 7 21.52 8.84 -11.87
CA CYS A 7 20.38 7.93 -11.66
C CYS A 7 19.13 8.54 -10.98
N ARG A 8 18.83 9.83 -11.19
CA ARG A 8 17.44 10.32 -11.05
C ARG A 8 16.72 10.10 -12.38
N THR A 9 16.37 8.86 -12.67
CA THR A 9 15.46 8.59 -13.79
C THR A 9 14.06 9.09 -13.42
N PRO A 10 13.26 9.58 -14.37
CA PRO A 10 11.87 9.98 -14.12
C PRO A 10 11.01 8.85 -13.52
N ALA A 11 11.45 7.59 -13.63
CA ALA A 11 10.82 6.44 -12.98
C ALA A 11 10.77 6.57 -11.45
N THR A 12 11.86 7.00 -10.78
CA THR A 12 11.89 7.08 -9.32
C THR A 12 11.03 8.21 -8.76
N GLU A 13 10.81 9.27 -9.55
CA GLU A 13 9.88 10.36 -9.17
C GLU A 13 8.42 9.93 -9.32
N VAL A 14 8.09 9.12 -10.34
CA VAL A 14 6.75 8.55 -10.53
C VAL A 14 6.42 7.50 -9.46
N ASP A 15 7.41 6.68 -9.07
CA ASP A 15 7.26 5.71 -7.97
C ASP A 15 6.92 6.42 -6.64
N ASN A 16 7.51 7.59 -6.39
CA ASN A 16 7.20 8.41 -5.21
C ASN A 16 5.80 9.03 -5.22
N VAL A 17 5.25 9.33 -6.41
CA VAL A 17 3.87 9.81 -6.54
C VAL A 17 2.89 8.67 -6.26
N PHE A 18 3.15 7.49 -6.83
CA PHE A 18 2.34 6.30 -6.58
C PHE A 18 2.26 5.97 -5.08
N LEU A 19 3.38 6.15 -4.37
CA LEU A 19 3.55 5.97 -2.93
C LEU A 19 2.52 6.70 -2.05
N ILE A 20 1.95 7.79 -2.55
CA ILE A 20 0.91 8.57 -1.86
C ILE A 20 -0.48 8.21 -2.40
N PHE A 21 -0.61 8.01 -3.70
CA PHE A 21 -1.90 7.81 -4.32
C PHE A 21 -2.56 6.47 -3.99
N TYR A 22 -1.83 5.35 -4.05
CA TYR A 22 -2.47 4.05 -3.83
C TYR A 22 -2.89 3.81 -2.36
N PRO A 23 -2.10 4.20 -1.32
CA PRO A 23 -2.56 4.00 0.06
C PRO A 23 -3.80 4.83 0.36
N LEU A 24 -3.88 6.06 -0.18
CA LEU A 24 -5.06 6.91 -0.06
C LEU A 24 -6.27 6.34 -0.79
N LEU A 25 -6.08 5.82 -2.01
CA LEU A 25 -7.15 5.19 -2.77
C LEU A 25 -7.74 3.98 -2.04
N PHE A 26 -6.89 3.08 -1.53
CA PHE A 26 -7.32 1.93 -0.75
C PHE A 26 -7.97 2.34 0.57
N SER A 27 -7.41 3.34 1.26
CA SER A 27 -7.98 3.88 2.50
C SER A 27 -9.39 4.41 2.26
N LEU A 28 -9.57 5.22 1.21
CA LEU A 28 -10.85 5.79 0.85
C LEU A 28 -11.85 4.70 0.43
N ALA A 29 -11.43 3.72 -0.37
CA ALA A 29 -12.30 2.62 -0.79
C ALA A 29 -12.80 1.80 0.41
N CYS A 30 -11.91 1.45 1.35
CA CYS A 30 -12.29 0.79 2.59
C CYS A 30 -13.25 1.66 3.43
N GLY A 31 -13.01 2.97 3.53
CA GLY A 31 -13.86 3.90 4.27
C GLY A 31 -15.26 4.06 3.67
N ILE A 32 -15.38 4.22 2.35
CA ILE A 32 -16.67 4.32 1.65
C ILE A 32 -17.47 3.02 1.82
N LEU A 33 -16.81 1.86 1.66
CA LEU A 33 -17.49 0.57 1.82
C LEU A 33 -17.91 0.33 3.28
N ALA A 34 -17.08 0.73 4.24
CA ALA A 34 -17.40 0.65 5.67
C ALA A 34 -18.61 1.51 6.06
N ASP A 35 -18.80 2.67 5.43
CA ASP A 35 -19.94 3.56 5.70
C ASP A 35 -21.24 3.06 5.02
N SER A 36 -21.10 2.41 3.87
CA SER A 36 -22.23 1.86 3.10
C SER A 36 -22.76 0.51 3.57
N THR A 37 -22.02 -0.21 4.42
CA THR A 37 -22.43 -1.56 4.88
C THR A 37 -23.42 -1.48 6.04
N HIS A 38 -24.50 -2.28 5.99
CA HIS A 38 -25.49 -2.34 7.07
C HIS A 38 -25.05 -3.20 8.27
N ASN A 39 -23.94 -3.94 8.13
CA ASN A 39 -23.43 -4.83 9.17
C ASN A 39 -22.35 -4.13 10.01
N SER A 40 -22.62 -3.93 11.30
CA SER A 40 -21.74 -3.20 12.22
C SER A 40 -20.34 -3.80 12.34
N ASP A 41 -20.19 -5.13 12.27
CA ASP A 41 -18.88 -5.78 12.41
C ASP A 41 -18.01 -5.52 11.17
N ARG A 42 -18.61 -5.60 9.98
CA ARG A 42 -17.93 -5.33 8.70
C ARG A 42 -17.56 -3.86 8.56
N ALA A 43 -18.39 -2.95 9.07
CA ALA A 43 -18.10 -1.51 9.13
C ALA A 43 -16.87 -1.23 10.00
N ILE A 44 -16.76 -1.87 11.17
CA ILE A 44 -15.59 -1.72 12.04
C ILE A 44 -14.32 -2.23 11.35
N ILE A 45 -14.38 -3.41 10.71
CA ILE A 45 -13.23 -3.97 9.98
C ILE A 45 -12.76 -3.02 8.88
N GLY A 46 -13.68 -2.51 8.06
CA GLY A 46 -13.34 -1.57 6.98
C GLY A 46 -12.77 -0.25 7.48
N SER A 47 -13.31 0.29 8.58
CA SER A 47 -12.80 1.50 9.22
C SER A 47 -11.36 1.31 9.74
N VAL A 48 -11.09 0.18 10.40
CA VAL A 48 -9.74 -0.16 10.85
C VAL A 48 -8.79 -0.32 9.66
N LEU A 49 -9.23 -1.02 8.61
CA LEU A 49 -8.44 -1.19 7.39
C LEU A 49 -8.17 0.14 6.67
N ALA A 50 -9.12 1.07 6.67
CA ALA A 50 -8.95 2.39 6.08
C ALA A 50 -7.79 3.16 6.72
N TRP A 51 -7.58 3.02 8.03
CA TRP A 51 -6.44 3.61 8.72
C TRP A 51 -5.15 2.81 8.55
N VAL A 52 -5.22 1.49 8.74
CA VAL A 52 -4.05 0.64 8.74
C VAL A 52 -3.38 0.59 7.36
N VAL A 53 -4.15 0.59 6.27
CA VAL A 53 -3.60 0.56 4.90
C VAL A 53 -2.78 1.81 4.57
N LEU A 54 -2.95 2.93 5.27
CA LEU A 54 -2.10 4.12 5.10
C LEU A 54 -0.63 3.84 5.48
N LEU A 55 -0.37 2.84 6.33
CA LEU A 55 0.99 2.41 6.69
C LEU A 55 1.74 1.77 5.51
N THR A 56 1.03 1.36 4.44
CA THR A 56 1.68 0.85 3.22
C THR A 56 2.60 1.89 2.58
N GLY A 57 2.24 3.18 2.62
CA GLY A 57 3.06 4.27 2.11
C GLY A 57 4.44 4.34 2.79
N PRO A 58 4.52 4.53 4.13
CA PRO A 58 5.80 4.48 4.84
C PRO A 58 6.61 3.20 4.60
N PHE A 59 5.96 2.04 4.51
CA PHE A 59 6.65 0.77 4.25
C PHE A 59 7.27 0.72 2.85
N ASP A 60 6.57 1.25 1.85
CA ASP A 60 7.04 1.38 0.48
C ASP A 60 8.21 2.38 0.37
N ALA A 61 8.17 3.48 1.13
CA ALA A 61 9.29 4.42 1.20
C ALA A 61 10.56 3.75 1.76
N VAL A 62 10.44 2.95 2.81
CA VAL A 62 11.57 2.23 3.42
C VAL A 62 12.11 1.15 2.47
N GLU A 63 11.23 0.42 1.79
CA GLU A 63 11.61 -0.56 0.75
C GLU A 63 12.38 0.12 -0.38
N ASN A 64 11.81 1.18 -0.97
CA ASN A 64 12.43 1.91 -2.08
C ASN A 64 13.76 2.54 -1.68
N TYR A 65 13.87 3.07 -0.46
CA TYR A 65 15.14 3.57 0.08
C TYR A 65 16.20 2.47 0.18
N ALA A 66 15.83 1.30 0.74
CA ALA A 66 16.76 0.18 0.88
C ALA A 66 17.22 -0.36 -0.49
N LEU A 67 16.33 -0.38 -1.49
CA LEU A 67 16.67 -0.78 -2.86
C LEU A 67 17.64 0.21 -3.52
N LEU A 68 17.39 1.51 -3.39
CA LEU A 68 18.30 2.55 -3.91
C LEU A 68 19.67 2.47 -3.25
N ASP A 69 19.73 2.28 -1.93
CA ASP A 69 20.98 2.12 -1.20
C ASP A 69 21.78 0.89 -1.69
N MET A 70 21.11 -0.24 -1.97
CA MET A 70 21.75 -1.43 -2.52
C MET A 70 22.28 -1.25 -3.94
N VAL A 71 21.65 -0.39 -4.75
CA VAL A 71 22.11 -0.06 -6.09
C VAL A 71 23.34 0.87 -6.05
N GLU A 72 23.37 1.83 -5.11
CA GLU A 72 24.46 2.80 -4.99
C GLU A 72 25.69 2.27 -4.23
N HIS A 73 25.49 1.52 -3.15
CA HIS A 73 26.55 1.11 -2.22
C HIS A 73 26.88 -0.39 -2.27
N SER A 74 26.41 -1.11 -3.29
CA SER A 74 26.47 -2.57 -3.46
C SER A 74 25.45 -3.35 -2.62
N ALA A 75 25.03 -4.50 -3.14
CA ALA A 75 23.99 -5.32 -2.53
C ALA A 75 24.43 -5.85 -1.15
N SER A 76 23.72 -5.43 -0.11
CA SER A 76 23.92 -5.89 1.27
C SER A 76 22.78 -6.82 1.68
N GLU A 77 23.11 -7.98 2.24
CA GLU A 77 22.13 -8.97 2.75
C GLU A 77 21.20 -8.36 3.82
N ARG A 78 21.72 -7.41 4.62
CA ARG A 78 20.93 -6.70 5.64
C ARG A 78 19.86 -5.82 4.99
N MET A 79 20.21 -5.07 3.97
CA MET A 79 19.26 -4.19 3.27
C MET A 79 18.23 -5.00 2.49
N ALA A 80 18.64 -6.12 1.88
CA ALA A 80 17.72 -7.04 1.22
C ALA A 80 16.68 -7.63 2.17
N LYS A 81 17.08 -8.00 3.40
CA LYS A 81 16.16 -8.48 4.45
C LYS A 81 15.18 -7.41 4.90
N ILE A 82 15.65 -6.17 5.07
CA ILE A 82 14.79 -5.03 5.44
C ILE A 82 13.78 -4.77 4.33
N ALA A 83 14.24 -4.58 3.09
CA ALA A 83 13.39 -4.37 1.92
C ALA A 83 12.35 -5.49 1.80
N GLY A 84 12.76 -6.76 1.92
CA GLY A 84 11.84 -7.90 1.83
C GLY A 84 10.80 -7.94 2.95
N ALA A 85 11.16 -7.60 4.19
CA ALA A 85 10.21 -7.57 5.31
C ALA A 85 9.15 -6.47 5.14
N PHE A 86 9.57 -5.27 4.73
CA PHE A 86 8.65 -4.15 4.48
C PHE A 86 7.77 -4.41 3.25
N ALA A 87 8.34 -4.92 2.17
CA ALA A 87 7.61 -5.34 0.98
C ALA A 87 6.55 -6.39 1.32
N GLY A 88 6.94 -7.47 2.02
CA GLY A 88 6.03 -8.54 2.41
C GLY A 88 4.89 -8.05 3.29
N THR A 89 5.18 -7.18 4.25
CA THR A 89 4.17 -6.59 5.13
C THR A 89 3.21 -5.68 4.36
N LYS A 90 3.74 -4.84 3.45
CA LYS A 90 2.96 -3.98 2.56
C LYS A 90 2.00 -4.78 1.69
N TYR A 91 2.50 -5.80 0.98
CA TYR A 91 1.69 -6.62 0.09
C TYR A 91 0.64 -7.44 0.83
N LEU A 92 0.95 -7.95 2.03
CA LEU A 92 -0.04 -8.61 2.88
C LEU A 92 -1.18 -7.65 3.25
N LEU A 93 -0.84 -6.42 3.63
CA LEU A 93 -1.82 -5.41 4.04
C LEU A 93 -2.70 -4.98 2.86
N LEU A 94 -2.10 -4.79 1.68
CA LEU A 94 -2.84 -4.53 0.44
C LEU A 94 -3.74 -5.70 0.05
N ALA A 95 -3.26 -6.94 0.19
CA ALA A 95 -4.06 -8.12 -0.13
C ALA A 95 -5.30 -8.23 0.78
N VAL A 96 -5.14 -7.98 2.09
CA VAL A 96 -6.26 -7.98 3.04
C VAL A 96 -7.26 -6.86 2.71
N ALA A 97 -6.77 -5.63 2.42
CA ALA A 97 -7.62 -4.52 2.03
C ALA A 97 -8.37 -4.80 0.72
N LEU A 98 -7.70 -5.40 -0.26
CA LEU A 98 -8.32 -5.77 -1.54
C LEU A 98 -9.40 -6.84 -1.36
N VAL A 99 -9.14 -7.87 -0.55
CA VAL A 99 -10.14 -8.91 -0.25
C VAL A 99 -11.36 -8.29 0.42
N TYR A 100 -11.17 -7.37 1.37
CA TYR A 100 -12.28 -6.65 2.00
C TYR A 100 -13.10 -5.85 0.97
N ILE A 101 -12.42 -5.04 0.13
CA ILE A 101 -13.08 -4.22 -0.90
C ILE A 101 -13.90 -5.10 -1.85
N LEU A 102 -13.33 -6.19 -2.35
CA LEU A 102 -14.00 -7.09 -3.29
C LEU A 102 -15.16 -7.84 -2.63
N ALA A 103 -14.99 -8.28 -1.37
CA ALA A 103 -16.04 -8.98 -0.64
C ALA A 103 -17.23 -8.06 -0.36
N GLU A 104 -17.01 -6.86 0.18
CA GLU A 104 -18.09 -5.91 0.43
C GLU A 104 -18.76 -5.43 -0.86
N ALA A 105 -17.98 -5.10 -1.89
CA ALA A 105 -18.54 -4.69 -3.18
C ALA A 105 -19.42 -5.78 -3.81
N ALA A 106 -19.00 -7.05 -3.72
CA ALA A 106 -19.79 -8.17 -4.20
C ALA A 106 -21.08 -8.36 -3.39
N LEU A 107 -20.98 -8.32 -2.05
CA LEU A 107 -22.12 -8.50 -1.16
C LEU A 107 -23.18 -7.41 -1.36
N GLN A 108 -22.76 -6.14 -1.43
CA GLN A 108 -23.66 -5.03 -1.72
C GLN A 108 -24.32 -5.14 -3.10
N SER A 109 -23.59 -5.66 -4.09
CA SER A 109 -24.14 -5.88 -5.44
C SER A 109 -25.23 -6.95 -5.46
N PHE A 110 -25.21 -7.93 -4.54
CA PHE A 110 -26.28 -8.90 -4.40
C PHE A 110 -27.47 -8.34 -3.62
N GLU A 111 -27.22 -7.53 -2.60
CA GLU A 111 -28.27 -6.94 -1.76
C GLU A 111 -29.09 -5.87 -2.49
N GLN A 112 -28.50 -5.22 -3.50
CA GLN A 112 -29.20 -4.26 -4.37
C GLN A 112 -30.03 -4.89 -5.50
N ARG A 113 -30.02 -6.22 -5.66
CA ARG A 113 -30.90 -6.90 -6.63
C ARG A 113 -32.28 -7.13 -5.97
N PRO A 114 -33.36 -6.49 -6.50
CA PRO A 114 -34.71 -6.58 -5.93
C PRO A 114 -35.33 -7.98 -6.06
#